data_AF-E1ZMG0-F1
#
_entry.id   AF-E1ZMG0-F1
#
_cell.length_a   1.000
_cell.length_b   1.000
_cell.length_c   1.000
_cell.angle_alpha   90.00
_cell.angle_beta   90.00
_cell.angle_gamma   90.00
#
_symmetry.space_group_name_H-M   'P 1'
#
loop_
_entity.id
_entity.type
_entity.pdbx_description
1 polymer ?
#
loop_
_entity_poly.entity_id
_entity_poly.type
_entity_poly.pdbx_seq_one_letter_code
_entity_poly.pdbx_strand_id
1 'polypeptide(L)'
;LQQHVAFWDPDRDGVIWPGDTFRGFRRLGFNLFVSSLAVPVIHGTFAYWSSPSWIPDPMMRIHVSRQRLQGRTKHGSDSETYDTEGRFVPQKFEEIFSKYDTDNKGGLTLSDVNEMVRGNRNIMDPVGWIAEWLEWNTSFYLAAKDTPQGRMLLKDDARALIDGTMF
;
A
#
# COMPACT_ATOMS: atom_id res chain seq x y z
N LEU A 1 -9.03 0.71 -4.46
CA LEU A 1 -7.99 1.61 -4.99
C LEU A 1 -8.45 3.03 -5.22
N GLN A 2 -9.52 3.31 -5.98
CA GLN A 2 -9.95 4.71 -6.21
C GLN A 2 -10.21 5.49 -4.92
N GLN A 3 -10.95 4.89 -3.98
CA GLN A 3 -11.18 5.49 -2.67
C GLN A 3 -9.88 5.64 -1.87
N HIS A 4 -9.05 4.60 -1.84
CA HIS A 4 -7.71 4.66 -1.23
C HIS A 4 -6.88 5.84 -1.78
N VAL A 5 -6.85 6.04 -3.10
CA VAL A 5 -6.10 7.14 -3.72
C VAL A 5 -6.74 8.50 -3.43
N ALA A 6 -8.06 8.59 -3.35
CA ALA A 6 -8.76 9.84 -3.03
C ALA A 6 -8.42 10.40 -1.64
N PHE A 7 -8.01 9.57 -0.69
CA PHE A 7 -7.48 10.04 0.60
C PHE A 7 -6.18 10.84 0.43
N TRP A 8 -5.34 10.43 -0.52
CA TRP A 8 -4.03 11.03 -0.79
C TRP A 8 -4.09 12.22 -1.76
N ASP A 9 -5.19 12.39 -2.51
CA ASP A 9 -5.48 13.51 -3.41
C ASP A 9 -6.72 14.29 -2.89
N PRO A 10 -6.58 15.09 -1.81
CA PRO A 10 -7.71 15.66 -1.10
C PRO A 10 -8.44 16.78 -1.87
N ASP A 11 -7.75 17.51 -2.74
CA ASP A 11 -8.32 18.55 -3.61
C ASP A 11 -8.79 18.02 -4.97
N ARG A 12 -8.49 16.74 -5.27
CA ARG A 12 -9.01 15.99 -6.43
C ARG A 12 -8.57 16.60 -7.76
N ASP A 13 -7.37 17.14 -7.81
CA ASP A 13 -6.78 17.69 -9.03
C ASP A 13 -6.11 16.60 -9.88
N GLY A 14 -6.06 15.36 -9.38
CA GLY A 14 -5.44 14.21 -10.02
C GLY A 14 -3.93 14.14 -9.79
N VAL A 15 -3.40 14.92 -8.84
CA VAL A 15 -1.99 15.05 -8.52
C VAL A 15 -1.77 14.93 -7.01
N ILE A 16 -1.02 13.92 -6.59
CA ILE A 16 -0.56 13.81 -5.21
C ILE A 16 0.77 14.54 -5.10
N TRP A 17 0.81 15.61 -4.31
CA TRP A 17 2.03 16.33 -4.01
C TRP A 17 2.78 15.72 -2.83
N PRO A 18 4.11 15.93 -2.72
CA PRO A 18 4.87 15.58 -1.51
C PRO A 18 4.21 16.05 -0.21
N GLY A 19 3.60 17.24 -0.24
CA GLY A 19 2.86 17.79 0.89
C GLY A 19 1.58 17.03 1.23
N ASP A 20 0.88 16.46 0.25
CA ASP A 20 -0.33 15.66 0.49
C ASP A 20 0.02 14.34 1.15
N THR A 21 1.06 13.65 0.68
CA THR A 21 1.59 12.45 1.34
C THR A 21 1.96 12.74 2.79
N PHE A 22 2.75 13.80 3.06
CA PHE A 22 3.09 14.15 4.43
C PHE A 22 1.84 14.38 5.30
N ARG A 23 0.89 15.19 4.81
CA ARG A 23 -0.37 15.48 5.54
C ARG A 23 -1.22 14.22 5.74
N GLY A 24 -1.27 13.33 4.76
CA GLY A 24 -1.98 12.05 4.82
C GLY A 24 -1.44 11.18 5.95
N PHE A 25 -0.13 10.95 6.01
CA PHE A 25 0.49 10.20 7.11
C PHE A 25 0.24 10.86 8.47
N ARG A 26 0.25 12.19 8.55
CA ARG A 26 -0.10 12.92 9.79
C ARG A 26 -1.56 12.71 10.20
N ARG A 27 -2.50 12.69 9.24
CA ARG A 27 -3.93 12.41 9.48
C ARG A 27 -4.16 10.98 9.98
N LEU A 28 -3.35 10.02 9.51
CA LEU A 28 -3.37 8.63 9.99
C LEU A 28 -2.73 8.45 11.39
N GLY A 29 -2.20 9.51 12.00
CA GLY A 29 -1.62 9.47 13.35
C GLY A 29 -0.13 9.14 13.40
N PHE A 30 0.55 8.94 12.27
CA PHE A 30 2.00 8.72 12.24
C PHE A 30 2.76 9.97 12.70
N ASN A 31 3.81 9.81 13.49
CA ASN A 31 4.61 10.92 14.00
C ASN A 31 5.35 11.70 12.88
N LEU A 32 5.98 12.82 13.25
CA LEU A 32 6.72 13.67 12.30
C LEU A 32 7.83 12.92 11.56
N PHE A 33 8.55 12.03 12.25
CA PHE A 33 9.66 11.31 11.66
C PHE A 33 9.19 10.36 10.55
N VAL A 34 8.20 9.50 10.84
CA VAL A 34 7.65 8.55 9.86
C VAL A 34 6.98 9.29 8.71
N SER A 35 6.22 10.36 9.01
CA SER A 35 5.55 11.17 7.97
C SER A 35 6.56 11.82 7.02
N SER A 36 7.68 12.34 7.54
CA SER A 36 8.75 12.91 6.73
C SER A 36 9.48 11.86 5.90
N LEU A 37 9.70 10.66 6.45
CA LEU A 37 10.38 9.57 5.75
C LEU A 37 9.53 8.96 4.63
N ALA A 38 8.20 8.94 4.79
CA ALA A 38 7.29 8.39 3.78
C ALA A 38 7.35 9.18 2.46
N VAL A 39 7.54 10.50 2.52
CA VAL A 39 7.56 11.38 1.34
C VAL A 39 8.61 10.97 0.31
N PRO A 40 9.93 10.93 0.63
CA PRO A 40 10.95 10.56 -0.35
C PRO A 40 10.81 9.10 -0.83
N VAL A 41 10.29 8.20 0.01
CA VAL A 41 10.05 6.80 -0.37
C VAL A 41 8.94 6.70 -1.42
N ILE A 42 7.77 7.28 -1.15
CA ILE A 42 6.60 7.19 -2.03
C ILE A 42 6.84 7.97 -3.33
N HIS A 43 7.31 9.22 -3.21
CA HIS A 43 7.52 10.06 -4.38
C HIS A 43 8.76 9.64 -5.18
N GLY A 44 9.82 9.16 -4.52
CA GLY A 44 11.00 8.62 -5.20
C GLY A 44 10.69 7.36 -6.02
N THR A 45 9.75 6.55 -5.55
CA THR A 45 9.31 5.35 -6.26
C THR A 45 8.28 5.68 -7.35
N PHE A 46 7.26 6.50 -7.10
CA PHE A 46 6.10 6.59 -8.02
C PHE A 46 6.06 7.82 -8.94
N ALA A 47 6.75 8.92 -8.61
CA ALA A 47 6.61 10.16 -9.37
C ALA A 47 7.01 10.00 -10.85
N TYR A 48 8.16 9.36 -11.09
CA TYR A 48 8.63 9.14 -12.47
C TYR A 48 7.71 8.21 -13.26
N TRP A 49 7.29 7.07 -12.69
CA TRP A 49 6.49 6.08 -13.41
C TRP A 49 5.05 6.53 -13.69
N SER A 50 4.51 7.38 -12.82
CA SER A 50 3.18 7.99 -13.03
C SER A 50 3.22 9.20 -13.98
N SER A 51 4.40 9.77 -14.25
CA SER A 51 4.57 10.99 -15.06
C SER A 51 4.01 10.84 -16.48
N PRO A 52 3.44 11.91 -17.05
CA PRO A 52 3.10 11.96 -18.47
C PRO A 52 4.29 12.17 -19.40
N SER A 53 5.45 12.52 -18.85
CA SER A 53 6.67 12.84 -19.58
C SER A 53 7.77 11.84 -19.25
N TRP A 54 8.68 11.64 -20.21
CA TRP A 54 9.95 10.95 -19.99
C TRP A 54 10.99 11.83 -19.26
N ILE A 55 10.71 13.14 -19.15
CA ILE A 55 11.53 14.07 -18.37
C ILE A 55 11.09 13.94 -16.90
N PRO A 56 12.02 13.66 -15.97
CA PRO A 56 11.71 13.62 -14.55
C PRO A 56 11.09 14.93 -14.07
N ASP A 57 10.02 14.83 -13.29
CA ASP A 57 9.38 16.00 -12.69
C ASP A 57 10.16 16.46 -11.44
N PRO A 58 10.78 17.66 -11.44
CA PRO A 58 11.54 18.14 -10.29
C PRO A 58 10.68 18.36 -9.04
N MET A 59 9.37 18.51 -9.22
CA MET A 59 8.40 18.64 -8.11
C MET A 59 7.99 17.27 -7.52
N MET A 60 8.46 16.17 -8.11
CA MET A 60 8.16 14.80 -7.73
C MET A 60 6.65 14.52 -7.59
N ARG A 61 5.81 15.06 -8.47
CA ARG A 61 4.36 14.83 -8.43
C ARG A 61 4.02 13.41 -8.83
N ILE A 62 2.99 12.85 -8.19
CA ILE A 62 2.41 11.56 -8.58
C ILE A 62 1.09 11.81 -9.29
N HIS A 63 0.95 11.33 -10.52
CA HIS A 63 -0.26 11.54 -11.32
C HIS A 63 -1.22 10.36 -11.22
N VAL A 64 -2.45 10.61 -10.73
CA VAL A 64 -3.42 9.60 -10.31
C VAL A 64 -4.17 8.92 -11.47
N SER A 65 -4.07 9.44 -12.69
CA SER A 65 -4.85 8.94 -13.83
C SER A 65 -4.77 7.41 -13.99
N ARG A 66 -5.91 6.78 -14.29
CA ARG A 66 -6.08 5.31 -14.29
C ARG A 66 -5.01 4.56 -15.06
N GLN A 67 -4.69 5.02 -16.27
CA GLN A 67 -3.71 4.36 -17.12
C GLN A 67 -2.26 4.52 -16.63
N ARG A 68 -1.96 5.60 -15.89
CA ARG A 68 -0.59 5.92 -15.48
C ARG A 68 -0.25 5.36 -14.12
N LEU A 69 -1.05 5.67 -13.10
CA LEU A 69 -0.78 5.16 -11.76
C LEU A 69 -0.96 3.64 -11.75
N GLN A 70 -2.17 3.17 -12.05
CA GLN A 70 -2.55 1.77 -11.80
C GLN A 70 -1.82 0.78 -12.71
N GLY A 71 -1.55 1.18 -13.96
CA GLY A 71 -0.85 0.35 -14.94
C GLY A 71 0.68 0.40 -14.86
N ARG A 72 1.28 1.39 -14.19
CA ARG A 72 2.76 1.58 -14.22
C ARG A 72 3.42 1.59 -12.86
N THR A 73 2.66 1.68 -11.77
CA THR A 73 3.22 1.67 -10.41
C THR A 73 2.99 0.36 -9.66
N LYS A 74 2.42 -0.65 -10.33
CA LYS A 74 2.36 -2.03 -9.83
C LYS A 74 3.74 -2.68 -9.92
N HIS A 75 4.21 -3.30 -8.84
CA HIS A 75 5.45 -4.10 -8.84
C HIS A 75 5.15 -5.60 -8.87
N GLY A 76 6.16 -6.39 -9.22
CA GLY A 76 5.97 -7.83 -9.43
C GLY A 76 5.75 -8.61 -8.13
N SER A 77 6.28 -8.13 -7.01
CA SER A 77 6.25 -8.83 -5.72
C SER A 77 5.08 -8.42 -4.83
N ASP A 78 4.06 -7.78 -5.41
CA ASP A 78 2.90 -7.34 -4.64
C ASP A 78 1.97 -8.50 -4.27
N SER A 79 1.00 -8.21 -3.40
CA SER A 79 -0.03 -9.18 -3.00
C SER A 79 -1.04 -9.57 -4.09
N GLU A 80 -0.97 -8.96 -5.28
CA GLU A 80 -1.91 -9.12 -6.39
C GLU A 80 -3.39 -8.81 -6.04
N THR A 81 -3.65 -8.19 -4.89
CA THR A 81 -5.00 -7.75 -4.47
C THR A 81 -5.59 -6.69 -5.41
N TYR A 82 -4.74 -6.07 -6.21
CA TYR A 82 -5.10 -5.28 -7.39
C TYR A 82 -4.56 -5.87 -8.67
N ASP A 83 -5.38 -5.86 -9.72
CA ASP A 83 -4.88 -6.10 -11.07
C ASP A 83 -4.19 -4.86 -11.66
N THR A 84 -3.64 -5.00 -12.87
CA THR A 84 -2.94 -3.92 -13.60
C THR A 84 -3.85 -2.76 -14.00
N GLU A 85 -5.18 -2.91 -13.89
CA GLU A 85 -6.14 -1.83 -14.10
C GLU A 85 -6.63 -1.21 -12.78
N GLY A 86 -6.01 -1.60 -11.65
CA GLY A 86 -6.32 -1.11 -10.31
C GLY A 86 -7.63 -1.63 -9.72
N ARG A 87 -8.20 -2.70 -10.30
CA ARG A 87 -9.43 -3.33 -9.80
C ARG A 87 -9.08 -4.29 -8.68
N PHE A 88 -9.88 -4.28 -7.62
CA PHE A 88 -9.73 -5.23 -6.53
C PHE A 88 -9.99 -6.65 -7.03
N VAL A 89 -9.11 -7.60 -6.66
CA VAL A 89 -9.21 -9.02 -7.02
C VAL A 89 -9.57 -9.81 -5.75
N PRO A 90 -10.86 -10.10 -5.50
CA PRO A 90 -11.29 -10.73 -4.26
C PRO A 90 -10.62 -12.08 -4.02
N GLN A 91 -10.40 -12.87 -5.07
CA GLN A 91 -9.74 -14.16 -4.95
C GLN A 91 -8.33 -14.03 -4.38
N LYS A 92 -7.52 -13.08 -4.87
CA LYS A 92 -6.15 -12.87 -4.39
C LYS A 92 -6.14 -12.40 -2.94
N PHE A 93 -7.12 -11.58 -2.55
CA PHE A 93 -7.29 -11.20 -1.16
C PHE A 93 -7.64 -12.39 -0.25
N GLU A 94 -8.57 -13.25 -0.68
CA GLU A 94 -8.93 -14.47 0.07
C GLU A 94 -7.75 -15.45 0.16
N GLU A 95 -6.95 -15.57 -0.90
CA GLU A 95 -5.75 -16.41 -0.96
C GLU A 95 -4.74 -16.05 0.15
N ILE A 96 -4.57 -14.76 0.46
CA ILE A 96 -3.69 -14.29 1.54
C ILE A 96 -4.05 -14.96 2.87
N PHE A 97 -5.31 -14.86 3.29
CA PHE A 97 -5.74 -15.41 4.58
C PHE A 97 -5.77 -16.94 4.55
N SER A 98 -6.19 -17.54 3.43
CA SER A 98 -6.17 -19.00 3.30
C SER A 98 -4.78 -19.61 3.42
N LYS A 99 -3.73 -18.86 3.05
CA LYS A 99 -2.34 -19.32 3.02
C LYS A 99 -1.56 -18.94 4.28
N TYR A 100 -1.83 -17.77 4.86
CA TYR A 100 -1.01 -17.19 5.92
C TYR A 100 -1.72 -16.99 7.26
N ASP A 101 -3.05 -17.08 7.34
CA ASP A 101 -3.74 -17.13 8.64
C ASP A 101 -3.61 -18.53 9.26
N THR A 102 -2.41 -18.81 9.77
CA THR A 102 -2.08 -20.06 10.45
C THR A 102 -3.06 -20.28 11.60
N ASP A 103 -3.55 -21.51 11.78
CA ASP A 103 -4.55 -21.86 12.82
C ASP A 103 -5.94 -21.19 12.68
N ASN A 104 -6.22 -20.52 11.56
CA ASN A 104 -7.53 -19.94 11.23
C ASN A 104 -8.05 -18.98 12.33
N LYS A 105 -7.19 -18.02 12.72
CA LYS A 105 -7.42 -17.08 13.81
C LYS A 105 -8.33 -15.91 13.40
N GLY A 106 -8.58 -15.74 12.10
CA GLY A 106 -9.34 -14.64 11.52
C GLY A 106 -8.48 -13.41 11.17
N GLY A 107 -7.16 -13.52 11.21
CA GLY A 107 -6.25 -12.41 11.00
C GLY A 107 -4.78 -12.79 10.95
N LEU A 108 -3.96 -11.90 10.41
CA LEU A 108 -2.53 -12.11 10.27
C LEU A 108 -1.78 -11.50 11.45
N THR A 109 -0.92 -12.28 12.09
CA THR A 109 0.10 -11.75 13.00
C THR A 109 1.20 -11.03 12.22
N LEU A 110 2.07 -10.29 12.91
CA LEU A 110 3.24 -9.68 12.26
C LEU A 110 4.16 -10.73 11.61
N SER A 111 4.21 -11.94 12.19
CA SER A 111 4.97 -13.06 11.60
C SER A 111 4.34 -13.52 10.29
N ASP A 112 3.02 -13.74 10.30
CA ASP A 112 2.27 -14.18 9.11
C ASP A 112 2.40 -13.15 7.97
N VAL A 113 2.32 -11.84 8.29
CA VAL A 113 2.56 -10.75 7.33
C VAL A 113 3.97 -10.84 6.73
N ASN A 114 5.01 -11.00 7.56
CA ASN A 114 6.38 -11.07 7.04
C ASN A 114 6.68 -12.36 6.28
N GLU A 115 5.99 -13.46 6.59
CA GLU A 115 6.05 -14.69 5.81
C GLU A 115 5.40 -14.50 4.43
N MET A 116 4.24 -13.84 4.37
CA MET A 116 3.59 -13.46 3.12
C MET A 116 4.48 -12.57 2.25
N VAL A 117 5.03 -11.48 2.80
CA VAL A 117 5.95 -10.59 2.08
C VAL A 117 7.13 -11.35 1.48
N ARG A 118 7.68 -12.35 2.21
CA ARG A 118 8.78 -13.19 1.69
C ARG A 118 8.30 -14.14 0.59
N GLY A 119 7.10 -14.69 0.74
CA GLY A 119 6.49 -15.60 -0.22
C GLY A 119 6.11 -14.94 -1.55
N ASN A 120 5.82 -13.64 -1.56
CA ASN A 120 5.46 -12.89 -2.77
C ASN A 120 6.67 -12.44 -3.60
N ARG A 121 7.91 -12.65 -3.13
CA ARG A 121 9.12 -12.12 -3.80
C ARG A 121 9.35 -12.72 -5.18
N ASN A 122 9.40 -11.85 -6.18
CA ASN A 122 9.88 -12.20 -7.52
C ASN A 122 11.38 -11.95 -7.66
N ILE A 123 12.10 -12.89 -8.29
CA ILE A 123 13.58 -12.91 -8.35
C ILE A 123 14.20 -11.62 -8.91
N MET A 124 13.52 -10.93 -9.85
CA MET A 124 14.01 -9.70 -10.49
C MET A 124 13.24 -8.44 -10.04
N ASP A 125 12.85 -8.36 -8.77
CA ASP A 125 12.06 -7.22 -8.27
C ASP A 125 12.51 -6.71 -6.87
N PRO A 126 13.77 -6.28 -6.71
CA PRO A 126 14.29 -5.82 -5.42
C PRO A 126 13.58 -4.56 -4.89
N VAL A 127 13.08 -3.70 -5.78
CA VAL A 127 12.27 -2.53 -5.39
C VAL A 127 10.92 -2.99 -4.82
N GLY A 128 10.24 -3.91 -5.51
CA GLY A 128 8.98 -4.48 -5.02
C GLY A 128 9.13 -5.26 -3.71
N TRP A 129 10.28 -5.88 -3.42
CA TRP A 129 10.52 -6.52 -2.12
C TRP A 129 10.45 -5.54 -0.96
N ILE A 130 11.03 -4.34 -1.15
CA ILE A 130 11.05 -3.29 -0.14
C ILE A 130 9.67 -2.64 -0.05
N ALA A 131 9.03 -2.39 -1.20
CA ALA A 131 7.69 -1.81 -1.27
C ALA A 131 6.64 -2.71 -0.58
N GLU A 132 6.55 -3.98 -0.94
CA GLU A 132 5.63 -4.95 -0.33
C GLU A 132 5.86 -5.05 1.19
N TRP A 133 7.12 -5.06 1.63
CA TRP A 133 7.44 -5.06 3.06
C TRP A 133 6.92 -3.80 3.77
N LEU A 134 7.16 -2.63 3.19
CA LEU A 134 6.71 -1.35 3.77
C LEU A 134 5.18 -1.25 3.77
N GLU A 135 4.52 -1.61 2.68
CA GLU A 135 3.06 -1.55 2.53
C GLU A 135 2.35 -2.39 3.60
N TRP A 136 2.75 -3.65 3.76
CA TRP A 136 2.09 -4.54 4.71
C TRP A 136 2.49 -4.31 6.16
N ASN A 137 3.75 -3.97 6.44
CA ASN A 137 4.13 -3.64 7.82
C ASN A 137 3.49 -2.32 8.27
N THR A 138 3.41 -1.31 7.39
CA THR A 138 2.70 -0.06 7.70
C THR A 138 1.21 -0.33 7.93
N SER A 139 0.58 -1.16 7.09
CA SER A 139 -0.81 -1.61 7.25
C SER A 139 -1.03 -2.31 8.59
N PHE A 140 -0.12 -3.21 8.98
CA PHE A 140 -0.17 -3.88 10.28
C PHE A 140 -0.07 -2.88 11.44
N TYR A 141 0.91 -1.97 11.43
CA TYR A 141 1.05 -0.99 12.52
C TYR A 141 -0.12 0.00 12.59
N LEU A 142 -0.76 0.29 11.47
CA LEU A 142 -1.92 1.18 11.39
C LEU A 142 -3.19 0.52 11.92
N ALA A 143 -3.47 -0.73 11.54
CA ALA A 143 -4.80 -1.33 11.73
C ALA A 143 -4.82 -2.60 12.59
N ALA A 144 -3.67 -3.19 12.94
CA ALA A 144 -3.67 -4.38 13.79
C ALA A 144 -4.16 -4.05 15.21
N LYS A 145 -5.01 -4.94 15.73
CA LYS A 145 -5.66 -4.81 17.04
C LYS A 145 -5.15 -5.88 17.99
N ASP A 146 -5.17 -5.57 19.27
CA ASP A 146 -4.94 -6.56 20.32
C ASP A 146 -6.18 -7.46 20.45
N THR A 147 -5.96 -8.77 20.36
CA THR A 147 -6.99 -9.79 20.53
C THR A 147 -6.58 -10.79 21.62
N PRO A 148 -7.48 -11.65 22.11
CA PRO A 148 -7.11 -12.71 23.06
C PRO A 148 -5.98 -13.63 22.56
N GLN A 149 -5.83 -13.79 21.24
CA GLN A 149 -4.80 -14.61 20.60
C GLN A 149 -3.53 -13.81 20.25
N GLY A 150 -3.46 -12.52 20.62
CA GLY A 150 -2.34 -11.62 20.33
C GLY A 150 -2.69 -10.49 19.36
N ARG A 151 -1.70 -9.66 19.03
CA ARG A 151 -1.88 -8.54 18.10
C ARG A 151 -1.92 -9.03 16.66
N MET A 152 -3.00 -8.71 15.95
CA MET A 152 -3.22 -9.19 14.58
C MET A 152 -3.96 -8.17 13.72
N LEU A 153 -3.66 -8.20 12.43
CA LEU A 153 -4.42 -7.50 11.39
C LEU A 153 -5.59 -8.40 10.98
N LEU A 154 -6.79 -8.07 11.45
CA LEU A 154 -7.99 -8.83 11.11
C LEU A 154 -8.34 -8.70 9.64
N LYS A 155 -8.96 -9.74 9.08
CA LYS A 155 -9.30 -9.78 7.66
C LYS A 155 -10.14 -8.58 7.20
N ASP A 156 -11.18 -8.23 7.95
CA ASP A 156 -12.04 -7.11 7.58
C ASP A 156 -11.31 -5.75 7.65
N ASP A 157 -10.38 -5.59 8.60
CA ASP A 157 -9.54 -4.38 8.70
C ASP A 157 -8.55 -4.29 7.54
N ALA A 158 -7.93 -5.42 7.15
CA ALA A 158 -7.08 -5.48 5.96
C ALA A 158 -7.87 -5.16 4.68
N ARG A 159 -9.12 -5.67 4.58
CA ARG A 159 -10.00 -5.36 3.45
C ARG A 159 -10.31 -3.86 3.39
N ALA A 160 -10.62 -3.25 4.52
CA ALA A 160 -10.94 -1.83 4.60
C ALA A 160 -9.75 -0.92 4.26
N LEU A 161 -8.52 -1.32 4.59
CA LEU A 161 -7.30 -0.64 4.15
C LEU A 161 -7.13 -0.71 2.63
N ILE A 162 -7.34 -1.90 2.06
CA ILE A 162 -7.21 -2.12 0.63
C ILE A 162 -8.27 -1.32 -0.10
N ASP A 163 -9.56 -1.61 0.09
CA ASP A 163 -10.62 -0.95 -0.67
C ASP A 163 -10.71 0.57 -0.43
N GLY A 164 -10.21 1.02 0.73
CA GLY A 164 -10.08 2.41 1.13
C GLY A 164 -11.18 2.88 2.08
N THR A 165 -12.06 1.98 2.55
CA THR A 165 -13.15 2.30 3.49
C THR A 165 -12.67 2.66 4.90
N MET A 166 -11.41 2.37 5.24
CA MET A 166 -10.81 2.81 6.50
C MET A 166 -10.47 4.32 6.52
N PHE A 167 -10.44 4.98 5.36
CA PHE A 167 -9.99 6.37 5.19
C PHE A 167 -11.14 7.35 4.91
#